data_AF-A0A7S4PUT7-F1
#
_entry.id   AF-A0A7S4PUT7-F1
#
_cell.length_a   1.000
_cell.length_b   1.000
_cell.length_c   1.000
_cell.angle_alpha   90.00
_cell.angle_beta   90.00
_cell.angle_gamma   90.00
#
_symmetry.space_group_name_H-M   'P 1'
#
loop_
_entity.id
_entity.type
_entity.pdbx_description
1 polymer ?
#
loop_
_entity_poly.entity_id
_entity_poly.type
_entity_poly.pdbx_seq_one_letter_code
_entity_poly.pdbx_strand_id
1 'polypeptide(L)'
;ALLACDHEIRRLRVELEVTGTVGRQQASALEAARLHAAGADLSAEEAKKERVRLRALLEHTTREQHEEALFATESATAEAVRLRQRIEGHRSEVHGLRQVLATQEALWTEVRCTMPCTASAAEFLRDPGSPAALLVSGPLPLAPGGPAPVRIPVLALRWGPHLTLNTTPSWKALRASGVYATFHQLQTGATPPEELELTVCCAEGRWFCTREEEGNRFAALLMFQVLHRDQPVFATCRVSTVHALLGVSEAELSAHAGLGIRSVGALWRTPPLDDEDFLRAFLHESPLRERFEEFLYQQRRGRVQEALQEEARRDPFSAWLPLPAAAAAAQAPPPATVPAPWPAPVPAPAPAPARRQRTAV
;
A
#
# COMPACT_ATOMS: atom_id res chain seq x y z
N ALA A 1 -4.20 -27.40 24.59
CA ALA A 1 -5.32 -28.37 24.53
C ALA A 1 -4.87 -29.71 23.94
N LEU A 2 -4.40 -29.78 22.69
CA LEU A 2 -3.98 -31.04 22.04
C LEU A 2 -2.86 -31.80 22.79
N LEU A 3 -1.83 -31.09 23.28
CA LEU A 3 -0.74 -31.70 24.05
C LEU A 3 -1.17 -32.31 25.39
N ALA A 4 -2.24 -31.79 26.00
CA ALA A 4 -2.77 -32.35 27.25
C ALA A 4 -3.53 -33.65 26.99
N CYS A 5 -4.30 -33.74 25.90
CA CYS A 5 -4.97 -34.97 25.50
C CYS A 5 -3.97 -36.10 25.16
N ASP A 6 -2.88 -35.79 24.46
CA ASP A 6 -1.86 -36.79 24.11
C ASP A 6 -1.16 -37.36 25.35
N HIS A 7 -0.98 -36.54 26.39
CA HIS A 7 -0.37 -36.99 27.63
C HIS A 7 -1.30 -37.93 28.42
N GLU A 8 -2.59 -37.62 28.48
CA GLU A 8 -3.62 -38.44 29.12
C GLU A 8 -3.77 -39.80 28.42
N ILE A 9 -3.76 -39.81 27.08
CA ILE A 9 -3.85 -41.05 26.28
C ILE A 9 -2.65 -41.97 26.56
N ARG A 10 -1.43 -41.40 26.67
CA ARG A 10 -0.23 -42.19 27.01
C ARG A 10 -0.31 -42.77 28.42
N ARG A 11 -0.79 -41.99 29.39
CA ARG A 11 -0.96 -42.45 30.76
C ARG A 11 -1.93 -43.64 30.84
N LEU A 12 -3.11 -43.53 30.22
CA LEU A 12 -4.11 -44.59 30.22
C LEU A 12 -3.61 -45.88 29.55
N ARG A 13 -2.77 -45.77 28.50
CA ARG A 13 -2.13 -46.96 27.89
C ARG A 13 -1.19 -47.68 28.86
N VAL A 14 -0.36 -46.95 29.60
CA VAL A 14 0.55 -47.53 30.58
C VAL A 14 -0.24 -48.20 31.72
N GLU A 15 -1.30 -47.55 32.21
CA GLU A 15 -2.16 -48.14 33.26
C GLU A 15 -2.84 -49.45 32.79
N LEU A 16 -3.27 -49.52 31.53
CA LEU A 16 -3.82 -50.75 30.91
C LEU A 16 -2.76 -51.85 30.73
N GLU A 17 -1.53 -51.50 30.36
CA GLU A 17 -0.43 -52.48 30.26
C GLU A 17 -0.05 -53.04 31.63
N VAL A 18 0.00 -52.20 32.66
CA VAL A 18 0.30 -52.61 34.04
C VAL A 18 -0.78 -53.53 34.59
N THR A 19 -2.05 -53.18 34.44
CA THR A 19 -3.16 -54.05 34.89
C THR A 19 -3.19 -55.39 34.15
N GLY A 20 -2.92 -55.38 32.84
CA GLY A 20 -2.80 -56.61 32.04
C GLY A 20 -1.63 -57.51 32.43
N THR A 21 -0.51 -56.94 32.86
CA THR A 21 0.67 -57.73 33.32
C THR A 21 0.45 -58.34 34.70
N VAL A 22 -0.17 -57.62 35.63
CA VAL A 22 -0.54 -58.13 36.97
C VAL A 22 -1.51 -59.32 36.85
N GLY A 23 -2.51 -59.24 35.96
CA GLY A 23 -3.44 -60.35 35.72
C GLY A 23 -2.74 -61.63 35.21
N ARG A 24 -1.78 -61.50 34.29
CA ARG A 24 -0.99 -62.65 33.80
C ARG A 24 -0.10 -63.25 34.88
N GLN A 25 0.50 -62.41 35.73
CA GLN A 25 1.32 -62.88 36.85
C GLN A 25 0.49 -63.67 37.86
N GLN A 26 -0.70 -63.17 38.22
CA GLN A 26 -1.62 -63.88 39.11
C GLN A 26 -2.10 -65.22 38.52
N ALA A 27 -2.41 -65.26 37.21
CA ALA A 27 -2.76 -66.50 36.53
C ALA A 27 -1.61 -67.52 36.57
N SER A 28 -0.38 -67.09 36.29
CA SER A 28 0.81 -67.96 36.35
C SER A 28 1.11 -68.47 37.77
N ALA A 29 0.87 -67.64 38.80
CA ALA A 29 1.04 -68.03 40.19
C ALA A 29 -0.01 -69.07 40.61
N LEU A 30 -1.25 -68.96 40.15
CA LEU A 30 -2.31 -69.94 40.37
C LEU A 30 -2.04 -71.27 39.66
N GLU A 31 -1.47 -71.24 38.45
CA GLU A 31 -1.02 -72.45 37.74
C GLU A 31 0.15 -73.13 38.45
N ALA A 32 1.14 -72.37 38.92
CA ALA A 32 2.25 -72.89 39.71
C ALA A 32 1.77 -73.53 41.02
N ALA A 33 0.79 -72.90 41.71
CA ALA A 33 0.17 -73.47 42.90
C ALA A 33 -0.60 -74.77 42.60
N ARG A 34 -1.31 -74.85 41.46
CA ARG A 34 -1.97 -76.10 41.01
C ARG A 34 -0.97 -77.23 40.76
N LEU A 35 0.17 -76.93 40.13
CA LEU A 35 1.22 -77.91 39.87
C LEU A 35 1.90 -78.38 41.16
N HIS A 36 2.13 -77.47 42.11
CA HIS A 36 2.65 -77.83 43.44
C HIS A 36 1.70 -78.74 44.24
N ALA A 37 0.39 -78.47 44.20
CA ALA A 37 -0.61 -79.33 44.85
C ALA A 37 -0.74 -80.71 44.18
N ALA A 38 -0.48 -80.81 42.87
CA ALA A 38 -0.48 -82.07 42.14
C ALA A 38 0.76 -82.95 42.42
N GLY A 39 1.86 -82.36 42.90
CA GLY A 39 3.11 -83.06 43.22
C GLY A 39 3.29 -83.43 44.70
N ALA A 40 2.40 -82.99 45.59
CA ALA A 40 2.39 -83.39 46.99
C ALA A 40 1.55 -84.66 47.14
N ASP A 41 2.16 -85.76 47.64
CA ASP A 41 1.46 -87.00 48.03
C ASP A 41 0.61 -86.73 49.29
N LEU A 42 -0.45 -85.93 49.11
CA LEU A 42 -1.49 -85.70 50.09
C LEU A 42 -2.40 -86.92 50.13
N SER A 43 -2.82 -87.31 51.32
CA SER A 43 -3.79 -88.39 51.47
C SER A 43 -5.05 -88.08 50.66
N ALA A 44 -5.71 -89.08 50.07
CA ALA A 44 -6.84 -88.86 49.15
C ALA A 44 -7.99 -88.00 49.74
N GLU A 45 -8.11 -87.98 51.08
CA GLU A 45 -9.02 -87.14 51.85
C GLU A 45 -8.62 -85.65 51.81
N GLU A 46 -7.34 -85.33 51.95
CA GLU A 46 -6.81 -83.96 51.95
C GLU A 46 -6.85 -83.35 50.55
N ALA A 47 -6.49 -84.12 49.51
CA ALA A 47 -6.60 -83.69 48.11
C ALA A 47 -8.06 -83.36 47.73
N LYS A 48 -9.04 -84.09 48.28
CA LYS A 48 -10.47 -83.83 48.02
C LYS A 48 -10.94 -82.55 48.71
N LYS A 49 -10.50 -82.29 49.95
CA LYS A 49 -10.79 -81.04 50.68
C LYS A 49 -10.14 -79.84 50.01
N GLU A 50 -8.90 -79.96 49.56
CA GLU A 50 -8.17 -78.90 48.88
C GLU A 50 -8.76 -78.59 47.50
N ARG A 51 -9.20 -79.61 46.74
CA ARG A 51 -9.92 -79.42 45.48
C ARG A 51 -11.24 -78.66 45.66
N VAL A 52 -12.01 -78.96 46.72
CA VAL A 52 -13.24 -78.22 47.04
C VAL A 52 -12.92 -76.76 47.42
N ARG A 53 -11.88 -76.54 48.22
CA ARG A 53 -11.42 -75.20 48.62
C ARG A 53 -10.96 -74.37 47.41
N LEU A 54 -10.15 -74.95 46.52
CA LEU A 54 -9.68 -74.28 45.30
C LEU A 54 -10.84 -73.96 44.35
N ARG A 55 -11.84 -74.83 44.24
CA ARG A 55 -13.03 -74.58 43.43
C ARG A 55 -13.84 -73.41 43.98
N ALA A 56 -14.06 -73.35 45.29
CA ALA A 56 -14.74 -72.25 45.94
C ALA A 56 -13.99 -70.91 45.76
N LEU A 57 -12.65 -70.92 45.87
CA LEU A 57 -11.83 -69.73 45.62
C LEU A 57 -11.87 -69.28 44.16
N LEU A 58 -11.89 -70.21 43.20
CA LEU A 58 -12.04 -69.87 41.79
C LEU A 58 -13.43 -69.29 41.47
N GLU A 59 -14.48 -69.84 42.06
CA GLU A 59 -15.84 -69.32 41.89
C GLU A 59 -16.00 -67.94 42.55
N HIS A 60 -15.33 -67.68 43.67
CA HIS A 60 -15.31 -66.37 44.30
C HIS A 60 -14.57 -65.33 43.45
N THR A 61 -13.34 -65.65 43.04
CA THR A 61 -12.50 -64.73 42.24
C THR A 61 -13.10 -64.44 40.87
N THR A 62 -13.74 -65.43 40.23
CA THR A 62 -14.44 -65.19 38.95
C THR A 62 -15.67 -64.32 39.11
N ARG A 63 -16.40 -64.40 40.23
CA ARG A 63 -17.51 -63.48 40.54
C ARG A 63 -17.01 -62.06 40.81
N GLU A 64 -15.99 -61.90 41.65
CA GLU A 64 -15.40 -60.59 41.94
C GLU A 64 -14.87 -59.91 40.68
N GLN A 65 -14.13 -60.63 39.82
CA GLN A 65 -13.65 -60.10 38.54
C GLN A 65 -14.80 -59.72 37.60
N HIS A 66 -15.90 -60.48 37.61
CA HIS A 66 -17.07 -60.16 36.80
C HIS A 66 -17.79 -58.90 37.30
N GLU A 67 -17.92 -58.75 38.62
CA GLU A 67 -18.50 -57.56 39.26
C GLU A 67 -17.63 -56.32 39.02
N GLU A 68 -16.31 -56.44 39.14
CA GLU A 68 -15.37 -55.36 38.81
C GLU A 68 -15.43 -54.97 37.33
N ALA A 69 -15.53 -55.94 36.42
CA ALA A 69 -15.66 -55.68 35.00
C ALA A 69 -16.99 -54.97 34.68
N LEU A 70 -18.10 -55.40 35.28
CA LEU A 70 -19.40 -54.75 35.11
C LEU A 70 -19.33 -53.30 35.62
N PHE A 71 -18.82 -53.08 36.84
CA PHE A 71 -18.67 -51.75 37.41
C PHE A 71 -17.78 -50.85 36.55
N ALA A 72 -16.66 -51.37 36.04
CA ALA A 72 -15.77 -50.62 35.14
C ALA A 72 -16.47 -50.25 33.82
N THR A 73 -17.27 -51.16 33.25
CA THR A 73 -18.05 -50.85 32.02
C THR A 73 -19.14 -49.82 32.26
N GLU A 74 -19.84 -49.87 33.39
CA GLU A 74 -20.86 -48.89 33.77
C GLU A 74 -20.22 -47.51 34.00
N SER A 75 -19.09 -47.45 34.72
CA SER A 75 -18.34 -46.22 34.92
C SER A 75 -17.86 -45.62 33.58
N ALA A 76 -17.25 -46.43 32.72
CA ALA A 76 -16.74 -45.98 31.41
C ALA A 76 -17.87 -45.49 30.49
N THR A 77 -19.03 -46.13 30.49
CA THR A 77 -20.19 -45.67 29.71
C THR A 77 -20.76 -44.36 30.26
N ALA A 78 -20.83 -44.18 31.58
CA ALA A 78 -21.25 -42.93 32.19
C ALA A 78 -20.30 -41.77 31.86
N GLU A 79 -19.00 -42.00 31.89
CA GLU A 79 -18.00 -40.99 31.49
C GLU A 79 -18.08 -40.66 29.99
N ALA A 80 -18.25 -41.66 29.13
CA ALA A 80 -18.41 -41.44 27.70
C ALA A 80 -19.64 -40.57 27.39
N VAL A 81 -20.76 -40.77 28.11
CA VAL A 81 -21.95 -39.91 27.99
C VAL A 81 -21.67 -38.48 28.42
N ARG A 82 -20.99 -38.27 29.57
CA ARG A 82 -20.60 -36.93 30.04
C ARG A 82 -19.71 -36.20 29.04
N LEU A 83 -18.73 -36.90 28.44
CA LEU A 83 -17.85 -36.31 27.43
C LEU A 83 -18.60 -35.94 26.15
N ARG A 84 -19.55 -36.77 25.69
CA ARG A 84 -20.41 -36.45 24.53
C ARG A 84 -21.23 -35.19 24.77
N GLN A 85 -21.89 -35.08 25.93
CA GLN A 85 -22.65 -33.88 26.30
C GLN A 85 -21.78 -32.62 26.32
N ARG A 86 -20.55 -32.72 26.82
CA ARG A 86 -19.59 -31.60 26.82
C ARG A 86 -19.20 -31.17 25.40
N ILE A 87 -18.96 -32.13 24.51
CA ILE A 87 -18.63 -31.87 23.11
C ILE A 87 -19.82 -31.22 22.38
N GLU A 88 -21.05 -31.68 22.64
CA GLU A 88 -22.26 -31.07 22.08
C GLU A 88 -22.45 -29.63 22.57
N GLY A 89 -22.20 -29.36 23.87
CA GLY A 89 -22.17 -28.01 24.42
C GLY A 89 -21.20 -27.10 23.67
N HIS A 90 -19.94 -27.50 23.53
CA HIS A 90 -18.95 -26.71 22.79
C HIS A 90 -19.27 -26.55 21.30
N ARG A 91 -19.88 -27.56 20.66
CA ARG A 91 -20.36 -27.43 19.27
C ARG A 91 -21.42 -26.35 19.14
N SER A 92 -22.35 -26.26 20.10
CA SER A 92 -23.38 -25.22 20.10
C SER A 92 -22.79 -23.82 20.29
N GLU A 93 -21.80 -23.66 21.16
CA GLU A 93 -21.07 -22.39 21.37
C GLU A 93 -20.34 -21.94 20.10
N VAL A 94 -19.62 -22.86 19.44
CA VAL A 94 -18.91 -22.57 18.17
C VAL A 94 -19.91 -22.19 17.08
N HIS A 95 -21.08 -22.81 17.04
CA HIS A 95 -22.13 -22.44 16.10
C HIS A 95 -22.66 -21.03 16.35
N GLY A 96 -22.89 -20.66 17.62
CA GLY A 96 -23.27 -19.30 18.00
C GLY A 96 -22.24 -18.25 17.60
N LEU A 97 -20.95 -18.52 17.81
CA LEU A 97 -19.87 -17.62 17.40
C LEU A 97 -19.82 -17.42 15.88
N ARG A 98 -20.02 -18.49 15.10
CA ARG A 98 -20.10 -18.38 13.62
C ARG A 98 -21.27 -17.52 13.17
N GLN A 99 -22.41 -17.61 13.85
CA GLN A 99 -23.58 -16.79 13.53
C GLN A 99 -23.33 -15.30 13.82
N VAL A 100 -22.65 -14.97 14.93
CA VAL A 100 -22.25 -13.59 15.25
C VAL A 100 -21.24 -13.03 14.25
N LEU A 101 -20.29 -13.84 13.78
CA LEU A 101 -19.36 -13.41 12.73
C LEU A 101 -20.09 -13.11 11.42
N ALA A 102 -21.05 -13.97 11.02
CA ALA A 102 -21.84 -13.75 9.81
C ALA A 102 -22.67 -12.46 9.89
N THR A 103 -23.26 -12.12 11.06
CA THR A 103 -24.01 -10.87 11.22
C THR A 103 -23.09 -9.65 11.21
N GLN A 104 -21.87 -9.74 11.77
CA GLN A 104 -20.88 -8.68 11.65
C GLN A 104 -20.40 -8.48 10.21
N GLU A 105 -20.21 -9.55 9.44
CA GLU A 105 -19.87 -9.47 8.02
C GLU A 105 -20.98 -8.79 7.22
N ALA A 106 -22.25 -9.14 7.47
CA ALA A 106 -23.39 -8.50 6.84
C ALA A 106 -23.44 -6.98 7.15
N LEU A 107 -23.28 -6.59 8.42
CA LEU A 107 -23.19 -5.18 8.83
C LEU A 107 -22.02 -4.46 8.15
N TRP A 108 -20.86 -5.11 8.05
CA TRP A 108 -19.71 -4.56 7.34
C TRP A 108 -19.98 -4.35 5.85
N THR A 109 -20.78 -5.23 5.25
CA THR A 109 -21.17 -5.12 3.85
C THR A 109 -22.10 -3.93 3.65
N GLU A 110 -23.05 -3.69 4.56
CA GLU A 110 -23.90 -2.49 4.54
C GLU A 110 -23.11 -1.19 4.74
N VAL A 111 -22.11 -1.18 5.63
CA VAL A 111 -21.20 -0.04 5.82
C VAL A 111 -20.37 0.23 4.55
N ARG A 112 -19.90 -0.81 3.85
CA ARG A 112 -19.22 -0.66 2.55
C ARG A 112 -20.11 -0.05 1.48
N CYS A 113 -21.39 -0.45 1.44
CA CYS A 113 -22.34 0.07 0.47
C CYS A 113 -22.73 1.53 0.74
N THR A 114 -22.80 1.93 2.01
CA THR A 114 -23.23 3.28 2.41
C THR A 114 -22.09 4.30 2.44
N MET A 115 -20.86 3.86 2.75
CA MET A 115 -19.68 4.72 2.89
C MET A 115 -18.42 4.01 2.34
N PRO A 116 -18.29 3.82 1.02
CA PRO A 116 -17.18 3.06 0.42
C PRO A 116 -15.80 3.63 0.76
N CYS A 117 -15.71 4.95 0.95
CA CYS A 117 -14.48 5.65 1.31
C CYS A 117 -14.03 5.38 2.76
N THR A 118 -14.96 5.24 3.72
CA THR A 118 -14.59 4.96 5.12
C THR A 118 -14.35 3.47 5.34
N ALA A 119 -15.04 2.60 4.60
CA ALA A 119 -14.83 1.16 4.68
C ALA A 119 -13.46 0.75 4.12
N SER A 120 -13.02 1.33 3.00
CA SER A 120 -11.69 1.11 2.43
C SER A 120 -10.56 1.65 3.33
N ALA A 121 -10.76 2.80 3.99
CA ALA A 121 -9.85 3.28 5.03
C ALA A 121 -9.81 2.36 6.25
N ALA A 122 -10.96 1.84 6.69
CA ALA A 122 -11.05 0.91 7.81
C ALA A 122 -10.40 -0.46 7.51
N GLU A 123 -10.46 -0.95 6.27
CA GLU A 123 -9.75 -2.15 5.82
C GLU A 123 -8.24 -1.97 5.83
N PHE A 124 -7.76 -0.81 5.38
CA PHE A 124 -6.33 -0.47 5.43
C PHE A 124 -5.79 -0.36 6.87
N LEU A 125 -6.64 0.03 7.82
CA LEU A 125 -6.35 0.13 9.25
C LEU A 125 -6.57 -1.18 10.03
N ARG A 126 -7.18 -2.19 9.39
CA ARG A 126 -7.60 -3.43 10.06
C ARG A 126 -6.48 -4.43 10.27
N ASP A 127 -5.33 -4.22 9.66
CA ASP A 127 -4.13 -5.00 9.91
C ASP A 127 -3.48 -4.51 11.23
N PRO A 128 -3.59 -5.27 12.33
CA PRO A 128 -3.08 -4.83 13.64
C PRO A 128 -1.55 -4.72 13.66
N GLY A 129 -0.86 -5.27 12.65
CA GLY A 129 0.58 -5.09 12.44
C GLY A 129 0.96 -3.90 11.56
N SER A 130 -0.02 -3.18 11.00
CA SER A 130 0.26 -2.05 10.13
C SER A 130 0.79 -0.86 10.95
N PRO A 131 1.94 -0.27 10.56
CA PRO A 131 2.45 0.94 11.20
C PRO A 131 1.45 2.11 11.14
N ALA A 132 0.48 2.09 10.21
CA ALA A 132 -0.60 3.07 10.15
C ALA A 132 -1.61 2.92 11.31
N ALA A 133 -1.89 1.69 11.78
CA ALA A 133 -2.81 1.44 12.89
C ALA A 133 -2.24 1.95 14.23
N LEU A 134 -0.91 1.86 14.40
CA LEU A 134 -0.21 2.40 15.59
C LEU A 134 -0.13 3.93 15.62
N LEU A 135 -0.22 4.58 14.46
CA LEU A 135 -0.12 6.05 14.33
C LEU A 135 -1.47 6.77 14.37
N VAL A 136 -2.58 6.06 14.16
CA VAL A 136 -3.96 6.59 14.21
C VAL A 136 -4.54 6.61 15.63
N SER A 137 -3.99 5.82 16.55
CA SER A 137 -4.40 5.77 17.97
C SER A 137 -3.90 6.94 18.83
N GLY A 138 -3.21 7.92 18.24
CA GLY A 138 -2.83 9.16 18.91
C GLY A 138 -4.01 10.14 19.05
N PRO A 139 -4.12 10.88 20.17
CA PRO A 139 -5.18 11.86 20.37
C PRO A 139 -4.96 13.06 19.45
N LEU A 140 -5.81 13.23 18.42
CA LEU A 140 -5.78 14.43 17.57
C LEU A 140 -6.91 15.40 17.94
N PRO A 141 -6.63 16.70 18.11
CA PRO A 141 -7.65 17.71 18.34
C PRO A 141 -8.51 17.90 17.09
N LEU A 142 -9.82 17.71 17.25
CA LEU A 142 -10.84 17.87 16.21
C LEU A 142 -11.01 19.36 15.85
N ALA A 143 -10.76 19.70 14.59
CA ALA A 143 -11.20 20.99 14.03
C ALA A 143 -12.71 20.93 13.71
N PRO A 144 -13.48 22.03 13.90
CA PRO A 144 -14.92 22.02 13.73
C PRO A 144 -15.31 22.10 12.24
N GLY A 145 -16.22 21.23 11.79
CA GLY A 145 -17.02 21.45 10.58
C GLY A 145 -16.91 20.44 9.42
N GLY A 146 -16.27 19.28 9.59
CA GLY A 146 -16.22 18.24 8.56
C GLY A 146 -15.90 16.85 9.13
N PRO A 147 -15.94 15.78 8.30
CA PRO A 147 -15.45 14.48 8.71
C PRO A 147 -13.98 14.61 9.16
N ALA A 148 -13.61 13.88 10.21
CA ALA A 148 -12.28 13.96 10.78
C ALA A 148 -11.22 13.71 9.69
N PRO A 149 -10.12 14.48 9.66
CA PRO A 149 -9.05 14.26 8.70
C PRO A 149 -8.45 12.87 8.88
N VAL A 150 -8.15 12.20 7.77
CA VAL A 150 -7.63 10.84 7.72
C VAL A 150 -6.14 10.89 7.35
N ARG A 151 -5.30 10.11 8.02
CA ARG A 151 -3.89 9.97 7.65
C ARG A 151 -3.75 8.90 6.58
N ILE A 152 -3.32 9.30 5.38
CA ILE A 152 -3.13 8.37 4.26
C ILE A 152 -1.65 8.38 3.86
N PRO A 153 -1.00 7.22 3.67
CA PRO A 153 0.36 7.17 3.14
C PRO A 153 0.42 7.88 1.79
N VAL A 154 1.43 8.74 1.61
CA VAL A 154 1.57 9.54 0.37
C VAL A 154 1.67 8.64 -0.86
N LEU A 155 2.29 7.46 -0.73
CA LEU A 155 2.39 6.46 -1.82
C LEU A 155 1.08 5.77 -2.19
N ALA A 156 0.05 5.85 -1.33
CA ALA A 156 -1.29 5.33 -1.64
C ALA A 156 -2.14 6.35 -2.42
N LEU A 157 -1.75 7.63 -2.40
CA LEU A 157 -2.42 8.70 -3.13
C LEU A 157 -2.07 8.67 -4.62
N ARG A 158 -2.98 9.17 -5.46
CA ARG A 158 -2.85 9.29 -6.90
C ARG A 158 -3.13 10.71 -7.33
N TRP A 159 -2.57 11.09 -8.47
CA TRP A 159 -2.88 12.36 -9.09
C TRP A 159 -4.29 12.34 -9.64
N GLY A 160 -5.05 13.38 -9.36
CA GLY A 160 -6.34 13.58 -9.99
C GLY A 160 -6.20 13.61 -11.52
N PRO A 161 -7.22 13.10 -12.24
CA PRO A 161 -7.26 13.18 -13.69
C PRO A 161 -7.17 14.65 -14.16
N HIS A 162 -6.48 14.87 -15.28
CA HIS A 162 -6.18 16.19 -15.84
C HIS A 162 -5.28 17.10 -14.98
N LEU A 163 -4.87 16.69 -13.79
CA LEU A 163 -3.90 17.45 -13.02
C LEU A 163 -2.53 17.40 -13.68
N THR A 164 -1.84 18.53 -13.61
CA THR A 164 -0.52 18.68 -14.19
C THR A 164 0.40 19.36 -13.20
N LEU A 165 1.68 19.01 -13.25
CA LEU A 165 2.67 19.56 -12.34
C LEU A 165 3.71 20.33 -13.14
N ASN A 166 3.88 21.61 -12.80
CA ASN A 166 4.99 22.39 -13.33
C ASN A 166 6.19 22.25 -12.40
N THR A 167 7.15 21.43 -12.82
CA THR A 167 8.43 21.22 -12.12
C THR A 167 9.54 22.12 -12.64
N THR A 168 9.23 23.13 -13.46
CA THR A 168 10.24 24.09 -13.88
C THR A 168 10.68 24.89 -12.65
N PRO A 169 11.98 25.04 -12.39
CA PRO A 169 12.49 25.84 -11.28
C PRO A 169 12.33 27.34 -11.60
N SER A 170 11.09 27.80 -11.56
CA SER A 170 10.74 29.21 -11.69
C SER A 170 10.72 29.87 -10.31
N TRP A 171 10.72 31.20 -10.30
CA TRP A 171 10.59 32.00 -9.10
C TRP A 171 9.38 31.60 -8.25
N LYS A 172 8.23 31.35 -8.89
CA LYS A 172 7.01 30.89 -8.19
C LYS A 172 7.21 29.54 -7.52
N ALA A 173 7.93 28.62 -8.15
CA ALA A 173 8.21 27.29 -7.58
C ALA A 173 9.10 27.34 -6.32
N LEU A 174 9.89 28.41 -6.15
CA LEU A 174 10.75 28.67 -4.98
C LEU A 174 10.10 29.53 -3.89
N ARG A 175 8.92 30.11 -4.14
CA ARG A 175 8.19 30.93 -3.14
C ARG A 175 7.32 30.04 -2.25
N ALA A 176 6.78 30.63 -1.17
CA ALA A 176 6.15 29.93 -0.05
C ALA A 176 5.07 28.86 -0.39
N SER A 177 4.43 28.92 -1.57
CA SER A 177 3.45 27.93 -2.04
C SER A 177 3.93 27.05 -3.19
N GLY A 178 5.19 27.20 -3.60
CA GLY A 178 5.82 26.42 -4.65
C GLY A 178 6.36 25.08 -4.15
N VAL A 179 6.45 24.10 -5.07
CA VAL A 179 6.89 22.74 -4.74
C VAL A 179 8.24 22.69 -4.03
N TYR A 180 9.21 23.49 -4.46
CA TYR A 180 10.56 23.47 -3.88
C TYR A 180 10.64 24.15 -2.52
N ALA A 181 9.85 25.21 -2.30
CA ALA A 181 9.78 25.85 -0.99
C ALA A 181 9.12 24.94 0.05
N THR A 182 8.00 24.31 -0.31
CA THR A 182 7.32 23.35 0.56
C THR A 182 8.21 22.14 0.84
N PHE A 183 8.91 21.63 -0.18
CA PHE A 183 9.87 20.55 0.00
C PHE A 183 11.03 20.94 0.93
N HIS A 184 11.57 22.15 0.78
CA HIS A 184 12.60 22.67 1.68
C HIS A 184 12.08 22.79 3.13
N GLN A 185 10.85 23.29 3.32
CA GLN A 185 10.23 23.37 4.66
C GLN A 185 10.06 21.99 5.32
N LEU A 186 9.69 20.97 4.54
CA LEU A 186 9.64 19.59 5.01
C LEU A 186 11.03 19.08 5.42
N GLN A 187 12.05 19.35 4.61
CA GLN A 187 13.43 18.91 4.90
C GLN A 187 14.04 19.60 6.13
N THR A 188 13.76 20.88 6.33
CA THR A 188 14.27 21.61 7.50
C THR A 188 13.45 21.37 8.76
N GLY A 189 12.34 20.62 8.67
CA GLY A 189 11.41 20.42 9.77
C GLY A 189 10.63 21.67 10.16
N ALA A 190 10.64 22.72 9.32
CA ALA A 190 9.85 23.93 9.55
C ALA A 190 8.34 23.66 9.42
N THR A 191 7.98 22.64 8.64
CA THR A 191 6.61 22.13 8.52
C THR A 191 6.68 20.61 8.53
N PRO A 192 6.00 19.92 9.45
CA PRO A 192 5.89 18.46 9.42
C PRO A 192 4.93 18.00 8.30
N PRO A 193 5.08 16.78 7.77
CA PRO A 193 4.20 16.27 6.71
C PRO A 193 2.73 16.19 7.13
N GLU A 194 2.45 16.04 8.42
CA GLU A 194 1.11 16.03 9.00
C GLU A 194 0.40 17.40 8.95
N GLU A 195 1.14 18.51 8.85
CA GLU A 195 0.54 19.84 8.72
C GLU A 195 0.13 20.16 7.27
N LEU A 196 0.60 19.38 6.29
CA LEU A 196 0.20 19.53 4.90
C LEU A 196 -1.14 18.83 4.65
N GLU A 197 -2.21 19.62 4.66
CA GLU A 197 -3.54 19.15 4.31
C GLU A 197 -3.72 18.97 2.79
N LEU A 198 -4.22 17.80 2.40
CA LEU A 198 -4.64 17.44 1.04
C LEU A 198 -6.13 17.07 1.00
N THR A 199 -6.82 17.44 -0.07
CA THR A 199 -8.20 17.08 -0.34
C THR A 199 -8.24 15.89 -1.28
N VAL A 200 -8.72 14.76 -0.76
CA VAL A 200 -8.72 13.48 -1.48
C VAL A 200 -10.12 12.97 -1.72
N CYS A 201 -10.32 12.13 -2.72
CA CYS A 201 -11.54 11.33 -2.89
C CYS A 201 -11.17 9.87 -3.18
N CYS A 202 -12.07 8.94 -2.87
CA CYS A 202 -11.90 7.52 -3.18
C CYS A 202 -12.80 7.17 -4.38
N ALA A 203 -12.20 6.65 -5.45
CA ALA A 203 -12.91 6.14 -6.62
C ALA A 203 -12.25 4.82 -7.06
N GLU A 204 -13.06 3.80 -7.36
CA GLU A 204 -12.56 2.46 -7.73
C GLU A 204 -11.53 1.88 -6.75
N GLY A 205 -11.73 2.11 -5.45
CA GLY A 205 -10.82 1.66 -4.39
C GLY A 205 -9.46 2.37 -4.34
N ARG A 206 -9.31 3.52 -5.02
CA ARG A 206 -8.07 4.31 -5.08
C ARG A 206 -8.29 5.73 -4.60
N TRP A 207 -7.27 6.30 -3.97
CA TRP A 207 -7.30 7.66 -3.43
C TRP A 207 -6.70 8.66 -4.41
N PHE A 208 -7.46 9.67 -4.80
CA PHE A 208 -7.03 10.72 -5.73
C PHE A 208 -6.97 12.07 -5.03
N CYS A 209 -5.86 12.80 -5.19
CA CYS A 209 -5.78 14.22 -4.87
C CYS A 209 -6.57 15.00 -5.94
N THR A 210 -7.57 15.77 -5.53
CA THR A 210 -8.56 16.35 -6.45
C THR A 210 -8.31 17.79 -6.82
N ARG A 211 -7.57 18.54 -5.98
CA ARG A 211 -7.38 19.98 -6.15
C ARG A 211 -6.04 20.28 -6.80
N GLU A 212 -6.06 21.08 -7.86
CA GLU A 212 -4.85 21.51 -8.57
C GLU A 212 -3.93 22.37 -7.68
N GLU A 213 -4.51 23.24 -6.86
CA GLU A 213 -3.78 24.12 -5.93
C GLU A 213 -2.93 23.33 -4.91
N GLU A 214 -3.32 22.10 -4.60
CA GLU A 214 -2.63 21.22 -3.66
C GLU A 214 -1.56 20.36 -4.34
N GLY A 215 -1.47 20.40 -5.68
CA GLY A 215 -0.53 19.59 -6.45
C GLY A 215 0.93 19.81 -6.07
N ASN A 216 1.31 21.06 -5.75
CA ASN A 216 2.66 21.36 -5.26
C ASN A 216 2.96 20.69 -3.91
N ARG A 217 1.99 20.66 -2.99
CA ARG A 217 2.14 20.01 -1.68
C ARG A 217 2.25 18.50 -1.85
N PHE A 218 1.41 17.91 -2.69
CA PHE A 218 1.47 16.49 -2.98
C PHE A 218 2.79 16.09 -3.65
N ALA A 219 3.29 16.89 -4.60
CA ALA A 219 4.61 16.69 -5.19
C ALA A 219 5.74 16.78 -4.16
N ALA A 220 5.71 17.80 -3.28
CA ALA A 220 6.70 17.96 -2.23
C ALA A 220 6.72 16.77 -1.26
N LEU A 221 5.54 16.26 -0.89
CA LEU A 221 5.40 15.06 -0.06
C LEU A 221 5.95 13.81 -0.75
N LEU A 222 5.72 13.65 -2.06
CA LEU A 222 6.30 12.55 -2.84
C LEU A 222 7.83 12.66 -2.90
N MET A 223 8.38 13.86 -3.12
CA MET A 223 9.83 14.11 -3.08
C MET A 223 10.40 13.78 -1.69
N PHE A 224 9.70 14.17 -0.63
CA PHE A 224 10.10 13.89 0.74
C PHE A 224 10.11 12.38 1.04
N GLN A 225 9.10 11.64 0.56
CA GLN A 225 9.03 10.19 0.64
C GLN A 225 10.17 9.48 -0.11
N VAL A 226 10.65 10.03 -1.23
CA VAL A 226 11.78 9.45 -1.98
C VAL A 226 13.07 9.46 -1.16
N LEU A 227 13.23 10.44 -0.25
CA LEU A 227 14.36 10.54 0.66
C LEU A 227 14.22 9.67 1.91
N HIS A 228 13.00 9.49 2.40
CA HIS A 228 12.69 8.71 3.60
C HIS A 228 12.14 7.34 3.22
N ARG A 229 12.97 6.49 2.60
CA ARG A 229 12.53 5.18 2.06
C ARG A 229 12.30 4.12 3.14
N ASP A 230 12.86 4.36 4.31
CA ASP A 230 12.78 3.52 5.51
C ASP A 230 11.46 3.67 6.26
N GLN A 231 10.74 4.77 6.05
CA GLN A 231 9.48 5.05 6.73
C GLN A 231 8.37 5.54 5.79
N PRO A 232 7.11 5.12 6.02
CA PRO A 232 5.99 5.68 5.30
C PRO A 232 5.74 7.13 5.74
N VAL A 233 5.70 8.05 4.77
CA VAL A 233 5.27 9.43 4.98
C VAL A 233 3.75 9.47 4.87
N PHE A 234 3.09 10.04 5.88
CA PHE A 234 1.64 10.19 5.92
C PHE A 234 1.25 11.65 5.67
N ALA A 235 0.26 11.86 4.82
CA ALA A 235 -0.37 13.16 4.64
C ALA A 235 -1.70 13.22 5.40
N THR A 236 -2.01 14.40 5.93
CA THR A 236 -3.31 14.68 6.53
C THR A 236 -4.31 14.97 5.41
N CYS A 237 -5.29 14.08 5.24
CA CYS A 237 -6.20 14.12 4.11
C CYS A 237 -7.63 14.44 4.56
N ARG A 238 -8.26 15.42 3.91
CA ARG A 238 -9.70 15.69 4.02
C ARG A 238 -10.43 14.90 2.93
N VAL A 239 -11.28 13.97 3.36
CA VAL A 239 -12.06 13.15 2.42
C VAL A 239 -13.20 13.98 1.85
N SER A 240 -13.13 14.24 0.55
CA SER A 240 -14.16 14.88 -0.25
C SER A 240 -15.03 13.85 -0.98
N THR A 241 -16.15 14.31 -1.52
CA THR A 241 -17.08 13.44 -2.25
C THR A 241 -16.57 13.13 -3.66
N VAL A 242 -17.00 11.98 -4.22
CA VAL A 242 -16.65 11.54 -5.58
C VAL A 242 -17.17 12.49 -6.67
N HIS A 243 -18.00 13.48 -6.32
CA HIS A 243 -18.51 14.51 -7.24
C HIS A 243 -17.41 15.23 -8.03
N ALA A 244 -16.21 15.38 -7.45
CA ALA A 244 -15.06 15.96 -8.13
C ALA A 244 -14.55 15.12 -9.33
N LEU A 245 -14.92 13.83 -9.41
CA LEU A 245 -14.48 12.89 -10.45
C LEU A 245 -15.62 12.38 -11.34
N LEU A 246 -16.86 12.85 -11.16
CA LEU A 246 -18.03 12.33 -11.91
C LEU A 246 -17.95 12.52 -13.43
N GLY A 247 -17.14 13.46 -13.91
CA GLY A 247 -16.92 13.68 -15.34
C GLY A 247 -15.90 12.74 -15.98
N VAL A 248 -15.25 11.87 -15.20
CA VAL A 248 -14.10 11.08 -15.64
C VAL A 248 -14.51 9.63 -15.78
N SER A 249 -14.24 9.05 -16.96
CA SER A 249 -14.58 7.65 -17.23
C SER A 249 -13.74 6.68 -16.38
N GLU A 250 -14.27 5.50 -16.08
CA GLU A 250 -13.54 4.44 -15.36
C GLU A 250 -12.24 4.03 -16.10
N ALA A 251 -12.28 4.02 -17.43
CA ALA A 251 -11.11 3.77 -18.29
C ALA A 251 -10.03 4.85 -18.10
N GLU A 252 -10.42 6.10 -17.86
CA GLU A 252 -9.49 7.19 -17.62
C GLU A 252 -8.95 7.18 -16.19
N LEU A 253 -9.79 6.88 -15.19
CA LEU A 253 -9.33 6.67 -13.80
C LEU A 253 -8.35 5.50 -13.69
N SER A 254 -8.57 4.42 -14.46
CA SER A 254 -7.64 3.29 -14.52
C SER A 254 -6.35 3.61 -15.25
N ALA A 255 -6.38 4.46 -16.28
CA ALA A 255 -5.16 4.98 -16.91
C ALA A 255 -4.30 5.85 -15.96
N HIS A 256 -4.94 6.53 -15.00
CA HIS A 256 -4.27 7.36 -13.97
C HIS A 256 -4.02 6.60 -12.66
N ALA A 257 -4.00 5.27 -12.69
CA ALA A 257 -3.76 4.43 -11.51
C ALA A 257 -2.34 4.52 -10.92
N GLY A 258 -1.40 5.15 -11.62
CA GLY A 258 -0.01 5.31 -11.20
C GLY A 258 0.28 6.59 -10.43
N LEU A 259 1.50 6.71 -9.90
CA LEU A 259 2.04 7.95 -9.33
C LEU A 259 2.56 8.93 -10.40
N GLY A 260 2.48 8.55 -11.68
CA GLY A 260 2.91 9.38 -12.79
C GLY A 260 1.97 10.57 -13.00
N ILE A 261 2.55 11.75 -13.23
CA ILE A 261 1.82 12.96 -13.61
C ILE A 261 2.39 13.54 -14.90
N ARG A 262 1.53 14.17 -15.69
CA ARG A 262 1.96 14.96 -16.84
C ARG A 262 2.65 16.22 -16.34
N SER A 263 3.93 16.37 -16.69
CA SER A 263 4.64 17.62 -16.50
C SER A 263 4.17 18.64 -17.56
N VAL A 264 3.66 19.78 -17.09
CA VAL A 264 3.24 20.91 -17.93
C VAL A 264 4.14 22.10 -17.67
N GLY A 265 4.36 22.90 -18.71
CA GLY A 265 5.19 24.10 -18.59
C GLY A 265 6.66 23.80 -18.38
N ALA A 266 7.13 22.61 -18.79
CA ALA A 266 8.54 22.27 -18.87
C ALA A 266 9.21 23.14 -19.95
N LEU A 267 9.38 24.42 -19.64
CA LEU A 267 10.19 25.37 -20.40
C LEU A 267 11.60 24.80 -20.63
N TRP A 268 12.02 23.86 -19.77
CA TRP A 268 13.36 23.28 -19.72
C TRP A 268 13.39 21.81 -20.18
N ARG A 269 12.49 21.37 -21.07
CA ARG A 269 12.67 20.05 -21.74
C ARG A 269 14.01 19.98 -22.46
N THR A 270 14.46 21.12 -22.97
CA THR A 270 15.83 21.35 -23.43
C THR A 270 16.49 22.26 -22.39
N PRO A 271 17.64 21.88 -21.80
CA PRO A 271 18.35 22.80 -20.93
C PRO A 271 18.69 24.08 -21.70
N PRO A 272 18.51 25.27 -21.11
CA PRO A 272 18.91 26.51 -21.75
C PRO A 272 20.41 26.45 -22.09
N LEU A 273 20.77 26.83 -23.31
CA LEU A 273 22.15 26.83 -23.79
C LEU A 273 22.96 27.97 -23.16
N ASP A 274 22.29 29.07 -22.83
CA ASP A 274 22.88 30.28 -22.30
C ASP A 274 22.33 30.60 -20.89
N ASP A 275 23.22 31.08 -20.01
CA ASP A 275 22.87 31.52 -18.65
C ASP A 275 21.82 32.65 -18.64
N GLU A 276 21.82 33.51 -19.67
CA GLU A 276 20.83 34.58 -19.82
C GLU A 276 19.41 34.01 -20.02
N ASP A 277 19.27 32.93 -20.80
CA ASP A 277 17.98 32.29 -21.06
C ASP A 277 17.50 31.48 -19.84
N PHE A 278 18.43 30.86 -19.12
CA PHE A 278 18.16 30.28 -17.80
C PHE A 278 17.57 31.32 -16.85
N LEU A 279 18.25 32.47 -16.70
CA LEU A 279 17.83 33.52 -15.77
C LEU A 279 16.48 34.13 -16.18
N ARG A 280 16.22 34.30 -17.47
CA ARG A 280 14.91 34.74 -17.97
C ARG A 280 13.80 33.76 -17.64
N ALA A 281 14.02 32.47 -17.86
CA ALA A 281 13.04 31.45 -17.55
C ALA A 281 12.84 31.27 -16.03
N PHE A 282 13.92 31.39 -15.25
CA PHE A 282 13.88 31.37 -13.80
C PHE A 282 13.08 32.55 -13.22
N LEU A 283 13.33 33.75 -13.74
CA LEU A 283 12.65 34.99 -13.33
C LEU A 283 11.25 35.11 -13.92
N HIS A 284 10.75 34.09 -14.62
CA HIS A 284 9.35 34.05 -15.01
C HIS A 284 8.45 34.17 -13.76
N GLU A 285 7.50 35.12 -13.80
CA GLU A 285 6.64 35.52 -12.66
C GLU A 285 7.38 36.14 -11.46
N SER A 286 8.65 36.50 -11.61
CA SER A 286 9.37 37.31 -10.62
C SER A 286 9.01 38.79 -10.75
N PRO A 287 8.81 39.52 -9.64
CA PRO A 287 8.66 40.98 -9.67
C PRO A 287 9.95 41.68 -10.14
N LEU A 288 11.09 40.97 -10.18
CA LEU A 288 12.36 41.49 -10.68
C LEU A 288 12.54 41.28 -12.17
N ARG A 289 11.61 40.60 -12.85
CA ARG A 289 11.73 40.25 -14.27
C ARG A 289 11.97 41.48 -15.15
N GLU A 290 11.14 42.50 -15.00
CA GLU A 290 11.25 43.73 -15.80
C GLU A 290 12.58 44.44 -15.58
N ARG A 291 13.02 44.56 -14.32
CA ARG A 291 14.32 45.17 -13.98
C ARG A 291 15.50 44.38 -14.53
N PHE A 292 15.40 43.05 -14.52
CA PHE A 292 16.41 42.18 -15.07
C PHE A 292 16.47 42.24 -16.60
N GLU A 293 15.31 42.25 -17.27
CA GLU A 293 15.22 42.43 -18.72
C GLU A 293 15.80 43.80 -19.15
N GLU A 294 15.52 44.87 -18.39
CA GLU A 294 16.12 46.19 -18.60
C GLU A 294 17.64 46.17 -18.40
N PHE A 295 18.13 45.55 -17.33
CA PHE A 295 19.56 45.40 -17.08
C PHE A 295 20.26 44.65 -18.23
N LEU A 296 19.71 43.53 -18.69
CA LEU A 296 20.25 42.78 -19.83
C LEU A 296 20.22 43.61 -21.11
N TYR A 297 19.16 44.38 -21.33
CA TYR A 297 19.08 45.28 -22.49
C TYR A 297 20.16 46.36 -22.46
N GLN A 298 20.37 47.01 -21.30
CA GLN A 298 21.43 48.01 -21.12
C GLN A 298 22.82 47.41 -21.33
N GLN A 299 23.07 46.21 -20.78
CA GLN A 299 24.35 45.51 -20.94
C GLN A 299 24.61 45.09 -22.40
N ARG A 300 23.60 44.59 -23.12
CA ARG A 300 23.72 44.25 -24.55
C ARG A 300 23.98 45.50 -25.39
N ARG A 301 23.29 46.60 -25.10
CA ARG A 301 23.51 47.89 -25.77
C ARG A 301 24.93 48.42 -25.54
N GLY A 302 25.44 48.32 -24.32
CA GLY A 302 26.82 48.67 -23.98
C GLY A 302 27.84 47.85 -24.78
N ARG A 303 27.70 46.52 -24.80
CA ARG A 303 28.57 45.62 -25.59
C ARG A 303 28.57 45.94 -27.08
N VAL A 304 27.39 46.22 -27.65
CA VAL A 304 27.28 46.62 -29.07
C VAL A 304 27.96 47.96 -29.32
N GLN A 305 27.79 48.93 -28.41
CA GLN A 305 28.42 50.24 -28.54
C GLN A 305 29.95 50.16 -28.40
N GLU A 306 30.47 49.32 -27.51
CA GLU A 306 31.90 49.03 -27.38
C GLU A 306 32.44 48.35 -28.63
N ALA A 307 31.76 47.32 -29.15
CA ALA A 307 32.16 46.65 -30.38
C ALA A 307 32.20 47.60 -31.59
N LEU A 308 31.18 48.47 -31.72
CA LEU A 308 31.15 49.50 -32.77
C LEU A 308 32.28 50.52 -32.61
N GLN A 309 32.64 50.91 -31.38
CA GLN A 309 33.77 51.79 -31.12
C GLN A 309 35.11 51.11 -31.41
N GLU A 310 35.26 49.83 -31.06
CA GLU A 310 36.45 49.05 -31.38
C GLU A 310 36.61 48.84 -32.89
N GLU A 311 35.52 48.58 -33.61
CA GLU A 311 35.52 48.48 -35.07
C GLU A 311 35.86 49.82 -35.72
N ALA A 312 35.26 50.93 -35.26
CA ALA A 312 35.61 52.28 -35.70
C ALA A 312 37.07 52.65 -35.40
N ARG A 313 37.67 52.09 -34.32
CA ARG A 313 39.10 52.25 -34.00
C ARG A 313 40.01 51.34 -34.81
N ARG A 314 39.53 50.15 -35.22
CA ARG A 314 40.26 49.22 -36.09
C ARG A 314 40.24 49.66 -37.55
N ASP A 315 39.22 50.41 -37.96
CA ASP A 315 39.08 51.03 -39.29
C ASP A 315 39.24 52.56 -39.26
N PRO A 316 40.42 53.12 -38.92
CA PRO A 316 40.65 54.54 -39.13
C PRO A 316 40.87 54.89 -40.62
N PHE A 317 41.08 53.89 -41.50
CA PHE A 317 41.72 54.11 -42.81
C PHE A 317 41.28 53.20 -43.98
N SER A 318 40.18 52.45 -43.89
CA SER A 318 39.64 51.72 -45.05
C SER A 318 38.76 52.60 -45.97
N ALA A 319 38.61 53.89 -45.67
CA ALA A 319 37.86 54.87 -46.49
C ALA A 319 38.68 55.58 -47.59
N TRP A 320 39.92 55.16 -47.89
CA TRP A 320 40.73 55.76 -48.95
C TRP A 320 41.32 54.73 -49.93
N LEU A 321 40.56 53.69 -50.28
CA LEU A 321 40.73 53.12 -51.62
C LEU A 321 39.88 53.96 -52.57
N PRO A 322 40.48 54.79 -53.45
CA PRO A 322 39.72 55.45 -54.49
C PRO A 322 39.05 54.36 -55.33
N LEU A 323 37.72 54.33 -55.34
CA LEU A 323 36.99 53.61 -56.38
C LEU A 323 37.57 54.06 -57.74
N PRO A 324 38.08 53.15 -58.59
CA PRO A 324 38.43 53.54 -59.94
C PRO A 324 37.16 54.09 -60.61
N ALA A 325 37.27 55.29 -61.14
CA ALA A 325 36.22 56.09 -61.77
C ALA A 325 35.72 55.49 -63.10
N ALA A 326 35.31 54.21 -63.10
CA ALA A 326 34.93 53.46 -64.30
C ALA A 326 33.50 52.91 -64.27
N ALA A 327 32.60 53.48 -63.46
CA ALA A 327 31.19 53.06 -63.44
C ALA A 327 30.18 54.22 -63.44
N ALA A 328 30.55 55.36 -64.02
CA ALA A 328 29.66 56.52 -64.19
C ALA A 328 28.79 56.46 -65.47
N ALA A 329 28.58 55.29 -66.08
CA ALA A 329 27.77 55.16 -67.28
C ALA A 329 26.97 53.85 -67.32
N ALA A 330 25.93 53.75 -66.49
CA ALA A 330 24.77 52.88 -66.73
C ALA A 330 23.63 53.26 -65.79
N GLN A 331 23.07 54.46 -65.95
CA GLN A 331 21.69 54.72 -65.50
C GLN A 331 20.76 53.98 -66.46
N ALA A 332 20.51 52.70 -66.18
CA ALA A 332 19.34 52.01 -66.70
C ALA A 332 18.19 52.22 -65.71
N PRO A 333 16.97 52.58 -66.18
CA PRO A 333 15.82 52.75 -65.31
C PRO A 333 15.47 51.42 -64.61
N PRO A 334 14.95 51.46 -63.38
CA PRO A 334 14.59 50.25 -62.65
C PRO A 334 13.49 49.49 -63.41
N PRO A 335 13.58 48.15 -63.55
CA PRO A 335 12.44 47.38 -64.03
C PRO A 335 11.28 47.53 -63.04
N ALA A 336 10.11 47.79 -63.58
CA ALA A 336 8.86 47.90 -62.85
C ALA A 336 8.68 46.68 -61.92
N THR A 337 8.58 46.96 -60.63
CA THR A 337 8.19 46.01 -59.59
C THR A 337 6.77 45.52 -59.88
N VAL A 338 6.65 44.37 -60.53
CA VAL A 338 5.42 43.59 -60.55
C VAL A 338 5.16 43.15 -59.10
N PRO A 339 3.98 43.44 -58.51
CA PRO A 339 3.66 42.97 -57.17
C PRO A 339 3.62 41.44 -57.18
N ALA A 340 4.49 40.83 -56.38
CA ALA A 340 4.48 39.40 -56.17
C ALA A 340 3.10 38.98 -55.61
N PRO A 341 2.44 37.95 -56.18
CA PRO A 341 1.21 37.44 -55.61
C PRO A 341 1.48 36.90 -54.22
N TRP A 342 0.53 37.14 -53.32
CA TRP A 342 0.56 36.69 -51.93
C TRP A 342 0.91 35.19 -51.85
N PRO A 343 1.71 34.76 -50.86
CA PRO A 343 1.96 33.35 -50.67
C PRO A 343 0.62 32.62 -50.45
N ALA A 344 0.39 31.59 -51.26
CA ALA A 344 -0.77 30.74 -51.16
C ALA A 344 -0.90 30.19 -49.72
N PRO A 345 -2.13 30.04 -49.20
CA PRO A 345 -2.34 29.48 -47.87
C PRO A 345 -1.71 28.09 -47.80
N VAL A 346 -0.88 27.89 -46.78
CA VAL A 346 -0.29 26.58 -46.44
C VAL A 346 -1.45 25.58 -46.29
N PRO A 347 -1.46 24.46 -47.04
CA PRO A 347 -2.51 23.47 -46.90
C PRO A 347 -2.46 22.90 -45.48
N ALA A 348 -3.63 22.86 -44.84
CA ALA A 348 -3.79 22.23 -43.53
C ALA A 348 -3.23 20.80 -43.58
N PRO A 349 -2.54 20.34 -42.51
CA PRO A 349 -2.02 18.99 -42.46
C PRO A 349 -3.17 17.99 -42.64
N ALA A 350 -3.00 17.06 -43.58
CA ALA A 350 -3.96 16.00 -43.85
C ALA A 350 -4.28 15.25 -42.55
N PRO A 351 -5.55 14.87 -42.31
CA PRO A 351 -5.90 14.05 -41.17
C PRO A 351 -5.10 12.74 -41.21
N ALA A 352 -4.42 12.45 -40.10
CA ALA A 352 -3.65 11.22 -39.95
C ALA A 352 -4.53 10.00 -40.32
N PRO A 353 -4.02 9.03 -41.10
CA PRO A 353 -4.80 7.87 -41.49
C PRO A 353 -5.25 7.12 -40.25
N ALA A 354 -6.56 6.89 -40.16
CA ALA A 354 -7.19 6.07 -39.14
C ALA A 354 -6.45 4.74 -39.03
N ARG A 355 -5.76 4.55 -37.91
CA ARG A 355 -5.02 3.33 -37.59
C ARG A 355 -6.06 2.22 -37.43
N ARG A 356 -6.24 1.42 -38.48
CA ARG A 356 -7.07 0.20 -38.48
C ARG A 356 -6.68 -0.63 -37.27
N GLN A 357 -7.61 -0.75 -36.32
CA GLN A 357 -7.56 -1.78 -35.29
C GLN A 357 -7.65 -3.14 -36.01
N ARG A 358 -6.57 -3.92 -35.93
CA ARG A 358 -6.65 -5.36 -36.20
C ARG A 358 -7.41 -5.98 -35.02
N THR A 359 -8.66 -6.31 -35.26
CA THR A 359 -9.35 -7.33 -34.49
C THR A 359 -8.67 -8.67 -34.80
N ALA A 360 -8.08 -9.28 -33.77
CA ALA A 360 -7.78 -10.70 -33.79
C ALA A 360 -9.01 -11.42 -33.23
N VAL A 361 -9.54 -12.35 -34.03
CA VAL A 361 -10.50 -13.40 -33.64
C VAL A 361 -9.74 -14.50 -32.93
#